data_AF-A0A954YYE9-F1
#
_entry.id   AF-A0A954YYE9-F1
#
_cell.length_a   1.000
_cell.length_b   1.000
_cell.length_c   1.000
_cell.angle_alpha   90.00
_cell.angle_beta   90.00
_cell.angle_gamma   90.00
#
_symmetry.space_group_name_H-M   'P 1'
#
loop_
_entity.id
_entity.type
_entity.pdbx_description
1 polymer ?
#
loop_
_entity_poly.entity_id
_entity_poly.type
_entity_poly.pdbx_seq_one_letter_code
_entity_poly.pdbx_strand_id
1 'polypeptide(L)'
;MDTRQCIEDIKAVHEHWESFWGDGGWASGDAAELLTASRLDWLHSLAGCLSLWTEHGGEDSSPGKLILAWANLGALLEGSLMFFLSVFKHNVDETNETVEGQRAAARLERWTLEQLRTFYEEHVWIEPERAELTDWILQVQRRRNAIHAYRDRELGTVREFRDDLIKYLKLIVNLEGRIPYPEEQYGYPILIERIRQRIA
;
A
#
# COMPACT_ATOMS: atom_id res chain seq x y z
N MET A 1 -13.52 10.12 -10.23
CA MET A 1 -13.15 8.84 -10.89
C MET A 1 -14.14 7.76 -10.48
N ASP A 2 -14.56 6.90 -11.41
CA ASP A 2 -15.45 5.76 -11.10
C ASP A 2 -14.72 4.65 -10.32
N THR A 3 -15.43 3.95 -9.42
CA THR A 3 -14.84 2.91 -8.56
C THR A 3 -14.25 1.74 -9.36
N ARG A 4 -14.88 1.34 -10.46
CA ARG A 4 -14.37 0.24 -11.29
C ARG A 4 -13.05 0.64 -11.94
N GLN A 5 -12.99 1.84 -12.51
CA GLN A 5 -11.75 2.36 -13.08
C GLN A 5 -10.65 2.49 -12.02
N CYS A 6 -11.00 2.93 -10.80
CA CYS A 6 -10.07 2.99 -9.68
C CYS A 6 -9.44 1.62 -9.39
N ILE A 7 -10.24 0.55 -9.38
CA ILE A 7 -9.76 -0.81 -9.11
C ILE A 7 -8.86 -1.32 -10.22
N GLU A 8 -9.23 -1.09 -11.49
CA GLU A 8 -8.37 -1.46 -12.62
C GLU A 8 -7.04 -0.71 -12.58
N ASP A 9 -7.05 0.57 -12.20
CA ASP A 9 -5.82 1.36 -12.03
C ASP A 9 -4.96 0.84 -10.87
N ILE A 10 -5.57 0.47 -9.73
CA ILE A 10 -4.86 -0.17 -8.61
C ILE A 10 -4.22 -1.48 -9.07
N LYS A 11 -4.98 -2.35 -9.76
CA LYS A 11 -4.47 -3.63 -10.27
C LYS A 11 -3.29 -3.43 -11.20
N ALA A 12 -3.38 -2.48 -12.12
CA ALA A 12 -2.32 -2.20 -13.07
C ALA A 12 -1.02 -1.71 -12.40
N VAL A 13 -1.11 -0.94 -11.31
CA VAL A 13 0.07 -0.56 -10.50
C VAL A 13 0.70 -1.80 -9.85
N HIS A 14 -0.10 -2.68 -9.23
CA HIS A 14 0.43 -3.88 -8.59
C HIS A 14 0.96 -4.92 -9.58
N GLU A 15 0.35 -5.05 -10.76
CA GLU A 15 0.84 -5.88 -11.86
C GLU A 15 2.22 -5.38 -12.31
N HIS A 16 2.39 -4.06 -12.43
CA HIS A 16 3.69 -3.48 -12.74
C HIS A 16 4.73 -3.81 -11.67
N TRP A 17 4.39 -3.65 -10.38
CA TRP A 17 5.29 -3.99 -9.27
C TRP A 17 5.69 -5.45 -9.28
N GLU A 18 4.73 -6.37 -9.45
CA GLU A 18 5.01 -7.80 -9.57
C GLU A 18 5.94 -8.06 -10.75
N SER A 19 5.60 -7.55 -11.94
CA SER A 19 6.35 -7.84 -13.17
C SER A 19 7.78 -7.32 -13.17
N PHE A 20 8.04 -6.17 -12.55
CA PHE A 20 9.35 -5.54 -12.56
C PHE A 20 10.16 -5.86 -11.30
N TRP A 21 9.55 -5.72 -10.11
CA TRP A 21 10.24 -5.87 -8.83
C TRP A 21 10.11 -7.26 -8.21
N GLY A 22 9.25 -8.13 -8.75
CA GLY A 22 9.00 -9.46 -8.20
C GLY A 22 10.23 -10.38 -8.17
N ASP A 23 11.18 -10.16 -9.08
CA ASP A 23 12.48 -10.86 -9.13
C ASP A 23 13.63 -9.93 -8.68
N GLY A 24 13.36 -8.96 -7.81
CA GLY A 24 14.33 -8.01 -7.27
C GLY A 24 14.53 -6.74 -8.10
N GLY A 25 14.03 -6.72 -9.35
CA GLY A 25 14.06 -5.56 -10.25
C GLY A 25 15.45 -4.97 -10.41
N TRP A 26 15.59 -3.66 -10.19
CA TRP A 26 16.87 -2.96 -10.26
C TRP A 26 17.53 -2.75 -8.88
N ALA A 27 16.99 -3.35 -7.82
CA ALA A 27 17.62 -3.26 -6.51
C ALA A 27 18.93 -4.06 -6.51
N SER A 28 19.85 -3.73 -5.59
CA SER A 28 21.10 -4.46 -5.40
C SER A 28 21.20 -5.05 -4.00
N GLY A 29 21.87 -6.19 -3.87
CA GLY A 29 22.15 -6.84 -2.58
C GLY A 29 20.87 -7.21 -1.83
N ASP A 30 20.87 -6.98 -0.52
CA ASP A 30 19.79 -7.35 0.40
C ASP A 30 18.41 -6.79 -0.01
N ALA A 31 18.34 -5.64 -0.68
CA ALA A 31 17.09 -5.07 -1.17
C ALA A 31 16.46 -5.94 -2.27
N ALA A 32 17.28 -6.46 -3.21
CA ALA A 32 16.82 -7.35 -4.26
C ALA A 32 16.38 -8.71 -3.70
N GLU A 33 17.12 -9.25 -2.73
CA GLU A 33 16.76 -10.49 -2.06
C GLU A 33 15.42 -10.35 -1.32
N LEU A 34 15.23 -9.24 -0.59
CA LEU A 34 13.99 -8.94 0.11
C LEU A 34 12.80 -8.82 -0.85
N LEU A 35 12.96 -8.10 -1.95
CA LEU A 35 11.91 -7.93 -2.97
C LEU A 35 11.59 -9.25 -3.66
N THR A 36 12.59 -10.09 -3.96
CA THR A 36 12.40 -11.43 -4.54
C THR A 36 11.66 -12.37 -3.58
N ALA A 37 11.94 -12.27 -2.28
CA ALA A 37 11.22 -13.03 -1.26
C ALA A 37 9.81 -12.47 -0.98
N SER A 38 9.53 -11.23 -1.40
CA SER A 38 8.25 -10.57 -1.17
C SER A 38 7.17 -11.13 -2.08
N ARG A 39 5.97 -11.34 -1.53
CA ARG A 39 4.81 -11.85 -2.28
C ARG A 39 4.09 -10.74 -3.04
N LEU A 40 4.78 -10.09 -3.96
CA LEU A 40 4.18 -9.07 -4.83
C LEU A 40 3.07 -9.68 -5.71
N ASP A 41 3.20 -10.96 -6.07
CA ASP A 41 2.15 -11.77 -6.71
C ASP A 41 0.87 -11.83 -5.86
N TRP A 42 1.00 -11.92 -4.53
CA TRP A 42 -0.14 -11.86 -3.63
C TRP A 42 -0.74 -10.46 -3.54
N LEU A 43 0.07 -9.40 -3.56
CA LEU A 43 -0.46 -8.03 -3.59
C LEU A 43 -1.25 -7.77 -4.87
N HIS A 44 -0.76 -8.20 -6.03
CA HIS A 44 -1.51 -8.13 -7.28
C HIS A 44 -2.81 -8.95 -7.22
N SER A 45 -2.77 -10.18 -6.70
CA SER A 45 -3.98 -11.01 -6.51
C SER A 45 -5.01 -10.37 -5.57
N LEU A 46 -4.55 -9.77 -4.46
CA LEU A 46 -5.39 -9.03 -3.50
C LEU A 46 -6.00 -7.77 -4.13
N ALA A 47 -5.26 -7.06 -4.99
CA ALA A 47 -5.78 -5.95 -5.77
C ALA A 47 -6.90 -6.41 -6.72
N GLY A 48 -6.74 -7.57 -7.36
CA GLY A 48 -7.78 -8.22 -8.16
C GLY A 48 -9.05 -8.52 -7.36
N CYS A 49 -8.91 -8.92 -6.09
CA CYS A 49 -10.05 -9.19 -5.20
C CYS A 49 -10.87 -7.95 -4.83
N LEU A 50 -10.41 -6.72 -5.10
CA LEU A 50 -11.16 -5.50 -4.77
C LEU A 50 -12.51 -5.40 -5.49
N SER A 51 -12.64 -5.99 -6.69
CA SER A 51 -13.89 -6.01 -7.44
C SER A 51 -15.02 -6.76 -6.70
N LEU A 52 -14.67 -7.81 -5.94
CA LEU A 52 -15.63 -8.60 -5.15
C LEU A 52 -16.40 -7.74 -4.13
N TRP A 53 -15.77 -6.66 -3.66
CA TRP A 53 -16.34 -5.77 -2.64
C TRP A 53 -17.18 -4.64 -3.23
N THR A 54 -17.09 -4.41 -4.54
CA THR A 54 -17.66 -3.23 -5.20
C THR A 54 -18.68 -3.55 -6.29
N GLU A 55 -18.52 -4.66 -7.01
CA GLU A 55 -19.36 -5.00 -8.16
C GLU A 55 -20.77 -5.47 -7.79
N HIS A 56 -21.01 -5.94 -6.55
CA HIS A 56 -22.30 -6.53 -6.14
C HIS A 56 -22.87 -5.96 -4.82
N GLY A 57 -22.39 -4.79 -4.38
CA GLY A 57 -22.83 -4.14 -3.14
C GLY A 57 -23.73 -2.93 -3.40
N GLY A 58 -25.04 -3.10 -3.26
CA GLY A 58 -25.89 -1.98 -2.81
C GLY A 58 -25.46 -1.51 -1.42
N GLU A 59 -26.06 -0.43 -0.90
CA GLU A 59 -25.76 0.06 0.46
C GLU A 59 -25.98 -1.02 1.55
N ASP A 60 -26.78 -2.06 1.25
CA ASP A 60 -26.98 -3.28 2.06
C ASP A 60 -25.85 -4.33 1.92
N SER A 61 -24.61 -3.94 2.18
CA SER A 61 -23.54 -4.92 2.40
C SER A 61 -23.61 -5.46 3.83
N SER A 62 -23.57 -6.79 3.99
CA SER A 62 -23.45 -7.36 5.34
C SER A 62 -22.16 -6.87 6.02
N PRO A 63 -22.15 -6.70 7.36
CA PRO A 63 -20.96 -6.30 8.09
C PRO A 63 -19.72 -7.16 7.78
N GLY A 64 -19.92 -8.47 7.60
CA GLY A 64 -18.85 -9.40 7.24
C GLY A 64 -18.17 -9.09 5.90
N LYS A 65 -18.94 -8.69 4.87
CA LYS A 65 -18.37 -8.27 3.58
C LYS A 65 -17.52 -7.01 3.73
N LEU A 66 -18.01 -6.03 4.48
CA LEU A 66 -17.29 -4.78 4.71
C LEU A 66 -16.01 -5.00 5.54
N ILE A 67 -16.05 -5.89 6.54
CA ILE A 67 -14.86 -6.33 7.29
C ILE A 67 -13.80 -6.91 6.37
N LEU A 68 -14.19 -7.82 5.46
CA LEU A 68 -13.25 -8.44 4.52
C LEU A 68 -12.72 -7.43 3.50
N ALA A 69 -13.55 -6.48 3.06
CA ALA A 69 -13.13 -5.39 2.19
C ALA A 69 -12.04 -4.53 2.85
N TRP A 70 -12.25 -4.11 4.11
CA TRP A 70 -11.25 -3.37 4.88
C TRP A 70 -9.99 -4.19 5.18
N ALA A 71 -10.14 -5.49 5.45
CA ALA A 71 -9.00 -6.37 5.63
C ALA A 71 -8.14 -6.47 4.37
N ASN A 72 -8.78 -6.57 3.20
CA ASN A 72 -8.11 -6.57 1.90
C ASN A 72 -7.36 -5.25 1.66
N LEU A 73 -8.05 -4.11 1.80
CA LEU A 73 -7.43 -2.80 1.62
C LEU A 73 -6.28 -2.55 2.61
N GLY A 74 -6.45 -2.95 3.87
CA GLY A 74 -5.39 -2.80 4.88
C GLY A 74 -4.17 -3.69 4.62
N ALA A 75 -4.35 -4.88 4.03
CA ALA A 75 -3.24 -5.74 3.61
C ALA A 75 -2.50 -5.14 2.40
N LEU A 76 -3.23 -4.60 1.42
CA LEU A 76 -2.68 -3.88 0.28
C LEU A 76 -1.89 -2.65 0.73
N LEU A 77 -2.44 -1.86 1.65
CA LEU A 77 -1.78 -0.69 2.22
C LEU A 77 -0.48 -1.06 2.95
N GLU A 78 -0.52 -2.04 3.86
CA GLU A 78 0.67 -2.54 4.58
C GLU A 78 1.74 -3.03 3.59
N GLY A 79 1.35 -3.85 2.62
CA GLY A 79 2.26 -4.37 1.60
C GLY A 79 2.87 -3.28 0.70
N SER A 80 2.09 -2.25 0.34
CA SER A 80 2.58 -1.14 -0.49
C SER A 80 3.59 -0.27 0.25
N LEU A 81 3.31 0.04 1.52
CA LEU A 81 4.23 0.77 2.38
C LEU A 81 5.52 -0.05 2.61
N MET A 82 5.39 -1.36 2.79
CA MET A 82 6.54 -2.25 2.92
C MET A 82 7.38 -2.28 1.65
N PHE A 83 6.74 -2.48 0.50
CA PHE A 83 7.38 -2.52 -0.81
C PHE A 83 8.24 -1.27 -1.05
N PHE A 84 7.68 -0.08 -0.83
CA PHE A 84 8.41 1.16 -1.00
C PHE A 84 9.66 1.23 -0.09
N LEU A 85 9.54 0.85 1.18
CA LEU A 85 10.70 0.81 2.08
C LEU A 85 11.74 -0.25 1.68
N SER A 86 11.31 -1.38 1.13
CA SER A 86 12.20 -2.43 0.63
C SER A 86 13.07 -1.94 -0.52
N VAL A 87 12.53 -1.12 -1.43
CA VAL A 87 13.32 -0.47 -2.50
C VAL A 87 14.40 0.44 -1.92
N PHE A 88 14.08 1.17 -0.85
CA PHE A 88 15.00 2.07 -0.15
C PHE A 88 15.68 1.44 1.07
N LYS A 89 15.80 0.11 1.12
CA LYS A 89 16.24 -0.62 2.32
C LYS A 89 17.54 -0.08 2.91
N HIS A 90 18.52 0.27 2.06
CA HIS A 90 19.79 0.83 2.52
C HIS A 90 19.60 2.10 3.37
N ASN A 91 18.76 3.04 2.93
CA ASN A 91 18.46 4.26 3.65
C ASN A 91 17.73 3.98 4.96
N VAL A 92 16.87 2.95 4.97
CA VAL A 92 16.18 2.50 6.19
C VAL A 92 17.18 1.94 7.21
N ASP A 93 18.16 1.16 6.76
CA ASP A 93 19.22 0.63 7.62
C ASP A 93 20.10 1.76 8.21
N GLU A 94 20.39 2.82 7.43
CA GLU A 94 21.13 4.02 7.88
C GLU A 94 20.36 4.87 8.91
N THR A 95 19.05 5.08 8.73
CA THR A 95 18.23 5.78 9.75
C THR A 95 18.20 5.06 11.11
N ASN A 96 18.69 3.83 11.13
CA ASN A 96 18.65 2.89 12.23
C ASN A 96 20.06 2.59 12.78
N GLU A 97 21.02 3.51 12.68
CA GLU A 97 22.45 3.37 13.02
C GLU A 97 22.80 2.82 14.43
N THR A 98 21.87 2.77 15.37
CA THR A 98 22.10 2.14 16.68
C THR A 98 22.00 0.62 16.59
N VAL A 99 22.65 -0.14 17.49
CA VAL A 99 22.53 -1.61 17.54
C VAL A 99 21.06 -2.08 17.68
N GLU A 100 20.20 -1.25 18.29
CA GLU A 100 18.77 -1.50 18.40
C GLU A 100 18.01 -1.15 17.11
N GLY A 101 18.38 -0.06 16.43
CA GLY A 101 17.85 0.30 15.12
C GLY A 101 18.24 -0.72 14.04
N GLN A 102 19.50 -1.17 13.99
CA GLN A 102 19.98 -2.16 13.03
C GLN A 102 19.22 -3.49 13.18
N ARG A 103 18.87 -3.87 14.41
CA ARG A 103 17.96 -4.99 14.68
C ARG A 103 16.52 -4.73 14.23
N ALA A 104 16.06 -3.48 14.23
CA ALA A 104 14.73 -3.10 13.75
C ALA A 104 14.64 -3.11 12.21
N ALA A 105 15.70 -2.70 11.52
CA ALA A 105 15.79 -2.67 10.06
C ALA A 105 15.96 -4.08 9.45
N ALA A 106 16.74 -4.95 10.11
CA ALA A 106 16.76 -6.40 9.84
C ALA A 106 15.42 -7.11 10.13
N ARG A 107 14.42 -6.40 10.67
CA ARG A 107 13.06 -6.90 10.96
C ARG A 107 11.99 -6.21 10.13
N LEU A 108 12.34 -5.47 9.06
CA LEU A 108 11.37 -4.76 8.22
C LEU A 108 10.19 -5.68 7.81
N GLU A 109 10.49 -6.92 7.42
CA GLU A 109 9.52 -7.99 7.12
C GLU A 109 8.48 -8.28 8.22
N ARG A 110 8.74 -7.88 9.47
CA ARG A 110 7.89 -8.12 10.64
C ARG A 110 7.21 -6.87 11.14
N TRP A 111 7.39 -5.73 10.47
CA TRP A 111 6.76 -4.49 10.90
C TRP A 111 5.26 -4.57 10.66
N THR A 112 4.52 -4.20 11.69
CA THR A 112 3.06 -4.03 11.63
C THR A 112 2.71 -2.72 10.94
N LEU A 113 1.48 -2.58 10.45
CA LEU A 113 0.96 -1.30 9.94
C LEU A 113 1.12 -0.13 10.92
N GLU A 114 1.09 -0.37 12.24
CA GLU A 114 1.37 0.67 13.24
C GLU A 114 2.81 1.19 13.13
N GLN A 115 3.78 0.27 13.05
CA GLN A 115 5.20 0.62 12.97
C GLN A 115 5.52 1.31 11.64
N LEU A 116 4.93 0.83 10.54
CA LEU A 116 5.03 1.49 9.25
C LEU A 116 4.46 2.91 9.32
N ARG A 117 3.25 3.10 9.88
CA ARG A 117 2.63 4.42 10.01
C ARG A 117 3.55 5.40 10.76
N THR A 118 4.05 5.01 11.93
CA THR A 118 4.96 5.85 12.73
C THR A 118 6.25 6.16 11.99
N PHE A 119 6.89 5.16 11.37
CA PHE A 119 8.13 5.39 10.63
C PHE A 119 7.93 6.36 9.47
N TYR A 120 6.85 6.19 8.71
CA TYR A 120 6.53 7.06 7.59
C TYR A 120 6.23 8.49 8.03
N GLU A 121 5.47 8.67 9.11
CA GLU A 121 5.20 9.99 9.71
C GLU A 121 6.49 10.73 10.07
N GLU A 122 7.45 10.02 10.67
CA GLU A 122 8.72 10.60 11.13
C GLU A 122 9.72 10.84 9.99
N HIS A 123 9.78 9.97 8.99
CA HIS A 123 10.92 9.91 8.04
C HIS A 123 10.55 10.08 6.56
N VAL A 124 9.30 9.82 6.15
CA VAL A 124 8.93 9.71 4.72
C VAL A 124 7.93 10.78 4.29
N TRP A 125 6.93 11.05 5.13
CA TRP A 125 5.90 12.04 4.88
C TRP A 125 6.40 13.46 5.15
N ILE A 126 6.05 14.35 4.25
CA ILE A 126 6.42 15.77 4.29
C ILE A 126 5.16 16.63 4.47
N GLU A 127 5.35 17.85 4.94
CA GLU A 127 4.26 18.83 5.03
C GLU A 127 3.91 19.36 3.63
N PRO A 128 2.62 19.65 3.35
CA PRO A 128 1.49 19.66 4.29
C PRO A 128 0.73 18.33 4.43
N GLU A 129 1.04 17.29 3.64
CA GLU A 129 0.22 16.08 3.57
C GLU A 129 0.43 15.10 4.73
N ARG A 130 1.48 15.30 5.53
CA ARG A 130 1.88 14.40 6.63
C ARG A 130 0.73 14.03 7.55
N ALA A 131 0.05 15.02 8.13
CA ALA A 131 -1.01 14.77 9.10
C ALA A 131 -2.19 14.00 8.46
N GLU A 132 -2.60 14.40 7.27
CA GLU A 132 -3.72 13.78 6.54
C GLU A 132 -3.43 12.31 6.20
N LEU A 133 -2.24 12.02 5.68
CA LEU A 133 -1.85 10.65 5.33
C LEU A 133 -1.75 9.76 6.57
N THR A 134 -1.15 10.26 7.64
CA THR A 134 -1.02 9.53 8.91
C THR A 134 -2.40 9.19 9.50
N ASP A 135 -3.31 10.16 9.56
CA ASP A 135 -4.66 9.97 10.10
C ASP A 135 -5.48 9.00 9.25
N TRP A 136 -5.37 9.09 7.93
CA TRP A 136 -6.06 8.17 7.02
C TRP A 136 -5.52 6.74 7.15
N ILE A 137 -4.20 6.53 7.23
CA ILE A 137 -3.63 5.19 7.46
C ILE A 137 -4.13 4.61 8.79
N LEU A 138 -4.20 5.44 9.85
CA LEU A 138 -4.75 5.04 11.14
C LEU A 138 -6.24 4.65 11.05
N GLN A 139 -7.03 5.37 10.26
CA GLN A 139 -8.43 5.02 10.00
C GLN A 139 -8.51 3.64 9.32
N VAL A 140 -7.79 3.40 8.22
CA VAL A 140 -7.78 2.10 7.53
C VAL A 140 -7.36 0.97 8.46
N GLN A 141 -6.32 1.18 9.28
CA GLN A 141 -5.86 0.23 10.29
C GLN A 141 -6.96 -0.10 11.31
N ARG A 142 -7.69 0.90 11.82
CA ARG A 142 -8.80 0.71 12.75
C ARG A 142 -9.93 -0.11 12.11
N ARG A 143 -10.28 0.18 10.85
CA ARG A 143 -11.30 -0.54 10.08
C ARG A 143 -10.91 -2.01 9.82
N ARG A 144 -9.68 -2.27 9.35
CA ARG A 144 -9.14 -3.64 9.16
C ARG A 144 -9.22 -4.48 10.43
N ASN A 145 -8.88 -3.87 11.57
CA ASN A 145 -8.86 -4.57 12.85
C ASN A 145 -10.24 -4.96 13.39
N ALA A 146 -11.33 -4.54 12.74
CA ALA A 146 -12.68 -4.99 13.06
C ALA A 146 -12.94 -6.47 12.73
N ILE A 147 -12.03 -7.12 11.99
CA ILE A 147 -12.02 -8.59 11.85
C ILE A 147 -11.91 -9.32 13.20
N HIS A 148 -11.38 -8.66 14.23
CA HIS A 148 -11.33 -9.18 15.59
C HIS A 148 -12.65 -8.93 16.35
N ALA A 149 -13.63 -9.80 16.12
CA ALA A 149 -15.03 -9.66 16.56
C ALA A 149 -15.27 -9.52 18.09
N TYR A 150 -14.28 -9.79 18.93
CA TYR A 150 -14.39 -9.62 20.40
C TYR A 150 -14.19 -8.17 20.87
N ARG A 151 -14.01 -7.23 19.95
CA ARG A 151 -13.96 -5.79 20.25
C ARG A 151 -14.94 -5.08 19.33
N ASP A 152 -15.84 -4.30 19.92
CA ASP A 152 -16.70 -3.43 19.12
C ASP A 152 -15.84 -2.37 18.44
N ARG A 153 -15.98 -2.28 17.12
CA ARG A 153 -15.21 -1.35 16.28
C ARG A 153 -16.11 -0.85 15.17
N GLU A 154 -16.03 0.45 14.93
CA GLU A 154 -16.78 1.08 13.86
C GLU A 154 -16.29 0.56 12.49
N LEU A 155 -17.23 0.11 11.65
CA LEU A 155 -16.94 -0.44 10.31
C LEU A 155 -17.01 0.58 9.19
N GLY A 156 -17.60 1.74 9.44
CA GLY A 156 -17.83 2.75 8.41
C GLY A 156 -18.90 2.30 7.42
N THR A 157 -18.83 2.84 6.20
CA THR A 157 -19.81 2.55 5.14
C THR A 157 -19.15 2.02 3.87
N VAL A 158 -19.94 1.38 3.00
CA VAL A 158 -19.47 0.99 1.65
C VAL A 158 -19.02 2.20 0.84
N ARG A 159 -19.69 3.36 1.00
CA ARG A 159 -19.29 4.61 0.34
C ARG A 159 -17.92 5.07 0.81
N GLU A 160 -17.70 5.10 2.12
CA GLU A 160 -16.39 5.44 2.71
C GLU A 160 -15.29 4.51 2.21
N PHE A 161 -15.56 3.20 2.15
CA PHE A 161 -14.61 2.23 1.59
C PHE A 161 -14.25 2.57 0.14
N ARG A 162 -15.23 2.91 -0.70
CA ARG A 162 -15.00 3.30 -2.11
C ARG A 162 -14.19 4.59 -2.22
N ASP A 163 -14.46 5.57 -1.38
CA ASP A 163 -13.70 6.82 -1.34
C ASP A 163 -12.24 6.57 -0.94
N ASP A 164 -12.02 5.64 0.00
CA ASP A 164 -10.68 5.26 0.45
C ASP A 164 -9.90 4.43 -0.57
N LEU A 165 -10.56 3.72 -1.50
CA LEU A 165 -9.87 3.12 -2.65
C LEU A 165 -9.23 4.21 -3.53
N ILE A 166 -9.89 5.35 -3.71
CA ILE A 166 -9.36 6.47 -4.49
C ILE A 166 -8.14 7.08 -3.77
N LYS A 167 -8.22 7.25 -2.45
CA LYS A 167 -7.07 7.70 -1.64
C LYS A 167 -5.90 6.72 -1.73
N TYR A 168 -6.20 5.42 -1.67
CA TYR A 168 -5.20 4.38 -1.82
C TYR A 168 -4.54 4.39 -3.19
N LEU A 169 -5.29 4.57 -4.28
CA LEU A 169 -4.72 4.74 -5.61
C LEU A 169 -3.78 5.96 -5.66
N LYS A 170 -4.21 7.10 -5.09
CA LYS A 170 -3.38 8.32 -5.02
C LYS A 170 -2.08 8.05 -4.25
N LEU A 171 -2.14 7.33 -3.14
CA LEU A 171 -0.96 6.93 -2.37
C LEU A 171 0.01 6.12 -3.22
N ILE A 172 -0.43 5.00 -3.80
CA ILE A 172 0.48 4.09 -4.52
C ILE A 172 1.07 4.76 -5.77
N VAL A 173 0.32 5.64 -6.44
CA VAL A 173 0.82 6.46 -7.55
C VAL A 173 1.83 7.52 -7.09
N ASN A 174 1.67 8.06 -5.89
CA ASN A 174 2.64 8.97 -5.29
C ASN A 174 3.94 8.23 -4.93
N LEU A 175 3.84 7.09 -4.25
CA LEU A 175 4.97 6.24 -3.91
C LEU A 175 5.73 5.81 -5.17
N GLU A 176 5.00 5.33 -6.18
CA GLU A 176 5.57 4.90 -7.44
C GLU A 176 6.39 5.98 -8.13
N GLY A 177 5.90 7.22 -8.19
CA GLY A 177 6.67 8.30 -8.79
C GLY A 177 7.89 8.77 -7.98
N ARG A 178 8.14 8.19 -6.81
CA ARG A 178 9.36 8.39 -6.01
C ARG A 178 10.33 7.22 -6.13
N ILE A 179 9.91 6.08 -6.69
CA ILE A 179 10.74 4.89 -6.83
C ILE A 179 11.75 5.09 -7.96
N PRO A 180 13.04 4.76 -7.75
CA PRO A 180 14.05 4.87 -8.77
C PRO A 180 13.97 3.70 -9.74
N TYR A 181 14.19 4.00 -11.02
CA TYR A 181 14.25 3.02 -12.08
C TYR A 181 15.41 3.34 -13.01
N PRO A 182 16.00 2.33 -13.66
CA PRO A 182 17.19 2.51 -14.50
C PRO A 182 16.95 3.41 -15.71
N GLU A 183 15.75 3.35 -16.29
CA GLU A 183 15.36 4.15 -17.45
C GLU A 183 13.89 4.55 -17.35
N GLU A 184 13.50 5.68 -17.96
CA GLU A 184 12.12 6.19 -17.95
C GLU A 184 11.10 5.18 -18.50
N GLN A 185 11.50 4.37 -19.50
CA GLN A 185 10.62 3.36 -20.11
C GLN A 185 10.22 2.24 -19.15
N TYR A 186 11.04 1.98 -18.12
CA TYR A 186 10.75 1.04 -17.06
C TYR A 186 10.12 1.72 -15.85
N GLY A 187 10.44 3.01 -15.62
CA GLY A 187 10.23 3.65 -14.33
C GLY A 187 9.19 4.69 -14.17
N TYR A 188 8.63 5.12 -15.28
CA TYR A 188 7.42 5.90 -15.22
C TYR A 188 6.54 5.36 -16.33
N PRO A 189 5.94 4.16 -16.10
CA PRO A 189 5.07 3.56 -17.09
C PRO A 189 4.11 4.64 -17.57
N ILE A 190 3.94 4.79 -18.89
CA ILE A 190 2.93 5.68 -19.48
C ILE A 190 1.57 5.50 -18.75
N LEU A 191 1.32 4.30 -18.23
CA LEU A 191 0.27 3.96 -17.30
C LEU A 191 0.16 4.91 -16.08
N ILE A 192 1.22 5.13 -15.29
CA ILE A 192 1.21 5.97 -14.08
C ILE A 192 0.88 7.43 -14.42
N GLU A 193 1.44 7.96 -15.50
CA GLU A 193 1.11 9.32 -15.95
C GLU A 193 -0.35 9.43 -16.38
N ARG A 194 -0.86 8.44 -17.13
CA ARG A 194 -2.27 8.38 -17.50
C ARG A 194 -3.18 8.26 -16.29
N ILE A 195 -2.78 7.52 -15.25
CA ILE A 195 -3.53 7.43 -13.99
C ILE A 195 -3.50 8.78 -13.29
N ARG A 196 -2.35 9.45 -13.17
CA ARG A 196 -2.21 10.79 -12.57
C ARG A 196 -3.16 11.80 -13.21
N GLN A 197 -3.25 11.80 -14.53
CA GLN A 197 -4.17 12.67 -15.28
C GLN A 197 -5.65 12.39 -15.00
N ARG A 198 -6.01 11.16 -14.60
CA ARG A 198 -7.40 10.79 -14.24
C ARG A 198 -7.78 11.12 -12.79
N ILE A 199 -6.80 11.18 -11.89
CA ILE A 199 -7.00 11.40 -10.45
C ILE A 199 -6.81 12.86 -10.02
N ALA A 200 -6.19 13.69 -10.87
CA ALA A 200 -6.12 15.15 -10.75
C ALA A 200 -7.50 15.79 -10.99
#